data_AF-A0AAU7CGI1-F1
#
_entry.id   AF-A0AAU7CGI1-F1
#
_cell.length_a   1.000
_cell.length_b   1.000
_cell.length_c   1.000
_cell.angle_alpha   90.00
_cell.angle_beta   90.00
_cell.angle_gamma   90.00
#
_symmetry.space_group_name_H-M   'P 1'
#
loop_
_entity.id
_entity.type
_entity.pdbx_description
1 polymer ?
#
loop_
_entity_poly.entity_id
_entity_poly.type
_entity_poly.pdbx_seq_one_letter_code
_entity_poly.pdbx_strand_id
1 'polypeptide(L)'
;MLPWVSRRDRRKGRARRRPELASLERLEGRELMAYTPLGYSLPDLTVQGFTAPTAAWDSPLTVTIDVKNTGSSTLIEPLALQPGATSTADAGPTQVAVFAAPQNNRPNRRAVQIGVFDIPSITQNNVQQFTGTFQLPSRPPGFANEGGAINVFFQINPGRNILESDYTNNISRRSPVLIAAPLPKLAAVGFALPPTLQPGDTIQPNIQVANFGSVDSSTQGPVTVALVASVDRTFGPGSSVIALYTLDNISGIDTVPSRNQAFGQSTINTPNNVATIIGNAVTLPDRPRNYYIGVVVDPSNSIKQLGKIGRHKVRTSGLSLIHKVGPPIGGLPPAGVVVAGDGTDNQPFPFPLTPGTRVGNPIFVNPPNLF
;
A
#
# COMPACT_ATOMS: atom_id res chain seq x y z
N MET A 1 -46.39 55.53 18.51
CA MET A 1 -46.34 54.68 17.30
C MET A 1 -45.01 54.94 16.61
N LEU A 2 -44.04 54.01 16.74
CA LEU A 2 -42.71 54.12 16.12
C LEU A 2 -42.47 52.87 15.26
N PRO A 3 -41.90 53.00 14.05
CA PRO A 3 -41.92 51.93 13.06
C PRO A 3 -40.87 50.86 13.36
N TRP A 4 -41.33 49.62 13.21
CA TRP A 4 -40.57 48.39 13.26
C TRP A 4 -39.63 48.29 12.06
N VAL A 5 -38.34 48.60 12.24
CA VAL A 5 -37.31 48.36 11.24
C VAL A 5 -36.73 46.96 11.45
N SER A 6 -36.87 46.12 10.41
CA SER A 6 -36.48 44.72 10.42
C SER A 6 -34.96 44.54 10.61
N ARG A 7 -34.57 43.56 11.44
CA ARG A 7 -33.16 43.18 11.69
C ARG A 7 -32.49 42.43 10.52
N ARG A 8 -33.09 42.36 9.33
CA ARG A 8 -32.56 41.56 8.20
C ARG A 8 -31.63 42.30 7.23
N ASP A 9 -31.56 43.63 7.26
CA ASP A 9 -30.76 44.38 6.27
C ASP A 9 -29.31 44.71 6.67
N ARG A 10 -28.83 44.27 7.84
CA ARG A 10 -27.45 44.55 8.32
C ARG A 10 -26.38 43.53 7.93
N ARG A 11 -26.65 42.62 6.98
CA ARG A 11 -25.65 41.67 6.46
C ARG A 11 -25.46 41.76 4.95
N LYS A 12 -25.26 42.97 4.41
CA LYS A 12 -24.50 43.11 3.16
C LYS A 12 -23.02 42.91 3.49
N GLY A 13 -22.55 41.67 3.29
CA GLY A 13 -21.16 41.30 3.49
C GLY A 13 -20.24 42.21 2.67
N ARG A 14 -19.24 42.80 3.34
CA ARG A 14 -18.07 43.34 2.64
C ARG A 14 -17.48 42.19 1.82
N ALA A 15 -17.46 42.34 0.50
CA ALA A 15 -16.64 41.51 -0.36
C ALA A 15 -15.19 41.58 0.15
N ARG A 16 -14.69 40.49 0.73
CA ARG A 16 -13.27 40.34 1.01
C ARG A 16 -12.57 40.38 -0.34
N ARG A 17 -11.92 41.51 -0.66
CA ARG A 17 -10.91 41.56 -1.72
C ARG A 17 -9.89 40.46 -1.40
N ARG A 18 -9.91 39.38 -2.17
CA ARG A 18 -8.77 38.47 -2.25
C ARG A 18 -7.65 39.30 -2.88
N PRO A 19 -6.49 39.49 -2.22
CA PRO A 19 -5.33 39.99 -2.94
C PRO A 19 -5.01 38.99 -4.05
N GLU A 20 -4.79 39.48 -5.27
CA GLU A 20 -4.44 38.68 -6.44
C GLU A 20 -3.27 37.75 -6.12
N LEU A 21 -3.44 36.48 -6.47
CA LEU A 21 -2.47 35.40 -6.30
C LEU A 21 -1.43 35.34 -7.44
N ALA A 22 -1.33 36.39 -8.26
CA ALA A 22 -0.58 36.38 -9.52
C ALA A 22 0.38 37.57 -9.73
N SER A 23 0.71 38.35 -8.69
CA SER A 23 1.75 39.38 -8.82
C SER A 23 3.14 38.72 -8.77
N LEU A 24 3.80 38.63 -9.93
CA LEU A 24 5.20 38.19 -10.07
C LEU A 24 6.16 38.92 -9.10
N GLU A 25 5.88 40.18 -8.75
CA GLU A 25 6.64 40.98 -7.79
C GLU A 25 6.66 40.41 -6.35
N ARG A 26 5.73 39.52 -6.00
CA ARG A 26 5.75 38.82 -4.69
C ARG A 26 6.65 37.58 -4.67
N LEU A 27 6.98 37.02 -5.82
CA LEU A 27 7.99 35.96 -5.90
C LEU A 27 9.38 36.56 -5.66
N GLU A 28 9.67 37.71 -6.26
CA GLU A 28 10.92 38.43 -6.02
C GLU A 28 11.04 38.93 -4.57
N GLY A 29 9.96 39.42 -3.95
CA GLY A 29 10.04 39.97 -2.58
C GLY A 29 10.07 38.94 -1.43
N ARG A 30 9.72 37.66 -1.67
CA ARG A 30 9.69 36.63 -0.60
C ARG A 30 10.66 35.48 -0.80
N GLU A 31 11.19 35.27 -2.01
CA GLU A 31 12.21 34.25 -2.24
C GLU A 31 13.65 34.82 -2.16
N LEU A 32 13.84 36.14 -2.24
CA LEU A 32 15.16 36.79 -2.17
C LEU A 32 15.67 37.13 -0.77
N MET A 33 14.95 36.81 0.32
CA MET A 33 15.37 37.16 1.68
C MET A 33 15.28 36.01 2.69
N ALA A 34 15.86 34.85 2.37
CA ALA A 34 16.28 33.88 3.38
C ALA A 34 17.62 34.30 4.05
N TYR A 35 17.85 35.61 4.17
CA TYR A 35 19.08 36.17 4.70
C TYR A 35 18.85 36.62 6.13
N THR A 36 19.72 36.16 7.04
CA THR A 36 19.91 36.85 8.31
C THR A 36 20.34 38.31 8.04
N PRO A 37 20.17 39.24 8.98
CA PRO A 37 20.68 40.62 8.85
C PRO A 37 22.18 40.71 8.54
N LEU A 38 22.90 39.59 8.70
CA LEU A 38 24.34 39.44 8.44
C LEU A 38 24.65 38.76 7.08
N GLY A 39 23.64 38.46 6.26
CA GLY A 39 23.82 37.91 4.90
C GLY A 39 24.01 36.39 4.82
N TYR A 40 23.80 35.65 5.91
CA TYR A 40 23.84 34.17 5.88
C TYR A 40 22.52 33.60 5.39
N SER A 41 22.62 32.61 4.49
CA SER A 41 21.52 31.69 4.16
C SER A 41 21.25 30.77 5.35
N LEU A 42 19.99 30.44 5.61
CA LEU A 42 19.61 29.49 6.65
C LEU A 42 18.99 28.23 6.03
N PRO A 43 19.17 27.05 6.66
CA PRO A 43 18.38 25.88 6.31
C PRO A 43 16.90 26.13 6.62
N ASP A 44 16.04 25.41 5.90
CA ASP A 44 14.60 25.42 6.11
C ASP A 44 14.11 23.97 6.07
N LEU A 45 13.97 23.33 7.22
CA LEU A 45 13.64 21.90 7.26
C LEU A 45 12.14 21.69 7.28
N THR A 46 11.68 20.86 6.36
CA THR A 46 10.29 20.40 6.31
C THR A 46 10.25 18.89 6.41
N VAL A 47 9.23 18.38 7.10
CA VAL A 47 9.01 16.95 7.24
C VAL A 47 7.61 16.56 6.81
N GLN A 48 7.55 15.51 5.99
CA GLN A 48 6.33 14.82 5.65
C GLN A 48 6.53 13.34 5.91
N GLY A 49 5.46 12.57 5.96
CA GLY A 49 5.58 11.14 6.14
C GLY A 49 4.23 10.46 6.17
N PHE A 50 4.30 9.14 6.21
CA PHE A 50 3.16 8.26 6.17
C PHE A 50 3.47 7.03 7.03
N THR A 51 2.40 6.41 7.53
CA THR A 51 2.50 5.30 8.47
C THR A 51 1.74 4.11 7.92
N ALA A 52 1.90 2.96 8.55
CA ALA A 52 0.96 1.88 8.36
C ALA A 52 -0.47 2.34 8.72
N PRO A 53 -1.49 1.88 7.98
CA PRO A 53 -2.87 2.34 8.16
C PRO A 53 -3.55 1.75 9.41
N THR A 54 -3.06 0.62 9.89
CA THR A 54 -3.57 -0.08 11.07
C THR A 54 -2.41 -0.56 11.92
N ALA A 55 -2.55 -0.49 13.24
CA ALA A 55 -1.63 -1.06 14.21
C ALA A 55 -2.39 -1.55 15.45
N ALA A 56 -1.68 -2.15 16.40
CA ALA A 56 -2.21 -2.48 17.72
C ALA A 56 -1.37 -1.79 18.81
N TRP A 57 -1.96 -1.57 19.98
CA TRP A 57 -1.17 -1.17 21.14
C TRP A 57 -0.18 -2.27 21.52
N ASP A 58 0.97 -1.89 22.07
CA ASP A 58 2.06 -2.82 22.41
C ASP A 58 2.55 -3.63 21.18
N SER A 59 2.41 -3.07 19.98
CA SER A 59 2.84 -3.67 18.72
C SER A 59 3.66 -2.69 17.87
N PRO A 60 4.44 -3.18 16.91
CA PRO A 60 5.21 -2.32 16.02
C PRO A 60 4.30 -1.43 15.17
N LEU A 61 4.83 -0.28 14.76
CA LEU A 61 4.25 0.60 13.76
C LEU A 61 5.38 1.07 12.85
N THR A 62 5.29 0.72 11.57
CA THR A 62 6.24 1.17 10.56
C THR A 62 5.84 2.52 9.98
N VAL A 63 6.84 3.39 9.87
CA VAL A 63 6.71 4.78 9.48
C VAL A 63 7.78 5.10 8.45
N THR A 64 7.39 5.84 7.41
CA THR A 64 8.31 6.43 6.44
C THR A 64 8.17 7.95 6.48
N ILE A 65 9.29 8.64 6.54
CA ILE A 65 9.37 10.10 6.52
C ILE A 65 10.20 10.57 5.34
N ASP A 66 9.79 11.69 4.77
CA ASP A 66 10.54 12.46 3.79
C ASP A 66 10.96 13.76 4.48
N VAL A 67 12.27 13.97 4.59
CA VAL A 67 12.86 15.18 5.15
C VAL A 67 13.44 16.00 4.02
N LYS A 68 13.02 17.26 3.92
CA LYS A 68 13.47 18.17 2.87
C LYS A 68 14.06 19.43 3.46
N ASN A 69 15.23 19.83 2.97
CA ASN A 69 15.78 21.15 3.22
C ASN A 69 15.41 22.07 2.05
N THR A 70 14.50 23.03 2.29
CA THR A 70 14.11 24.08 1.34
C THR A 70 14.95 25.35 1.47
N GLY A 71 15.92 25.36 2.39
CA GLY A 71 16.92 26.40 2.47
C GLY A 71 17.68 26.47 1.15
N SER A 72 18.04 27.69 0.76
CA SER A 72 18.74 27.96 -0.49
C SER A 72 19.70 29.12 -0.30
N SER A 73 20.87 29.01 -0.91
CA SER A 73 21.87 30.07 -1.00
C SER A 73 21.87 30.65 -2.40
N THR A 74 21.57 31.95 -2.53
CA THR A 74 21.54 32.65 -3.83
C THR A 74 22.71 33.60 -4.05
N LEU A 75 23.61 33.73 -3.08
CA LEU A 75 24.82 34.55 -3.14
C LEU A 75 26.06 33.70 -2.82
N ILE A 76 27.23 34.12 -3.32
CA ILE A 76 28.51 33.58 -2.89
C ILE A 76 28.64 33.89 -1.40
N GLU A 77 28.46 32.89 -0.55
CA GLU A 77 28.58 33.07 0.88
C GLU A 77 30.03 33.44 1.22
N PRO A 78 30.25 34.39 2.15
CA PRO A 78 31.59 34.84 2.51
C PRO A 78 32.47 33.71 3.06
N LEU A 79 31.87 32.61 3.52
CA LEU A 79 32.56 31.42 4.01
C LEU A 79 32.66 30.29 2.97
N ALA A 80 31.92 30.36 1.86
CA ALA A 80 31.88 29.33 0.80
C ALA A 80 32.74 29.69 -0.43
N LEU A 81 33.80 30.49 -0.24
CA LEU A 81 34.68 30.97 -1.31
C LEU A 81 35.69 29.91 -1.80
N GLN A 82 35.77 28.75 -1.15
CA GLN A 82 36.64 27.64 -1.54
C GLN A 82 35.83 26.51 -2.18
N PRO A 83 36.33 25.87 -3.27
CA PRO A 83 35.72 24.67 -3.82
C PRO A 83 35.54 23.59 -2.74
N GLY A 84 34.31 23.09 -2.55
CA GLY A 84 33.99 22.08 -1.55
C GLY A 84 33.57 22.63 -0.17
N ALA A 85 33.50 23.94 0.01
CA ALA A 85 32.94 24.53 1.23
C ALA A 85 31.43 24.23 1.36
N THR A 86 31.00 23.87 2.57
CA THR A 86 29.59 23.63 2.92
C THR A 86 28.81 24.94 2.94
N SER A 87 27.60 24.94 2.38
CA SER A 87 26.73 26.12 2.41
C SER A 87 26.15 26.31 3.81
N THR A 88 25.96 27.56 4.24
CA THR A 88 25.21 27.87 5.46
C THR A 88 23.72 27.51 5.36
N ALA A 89 23.22 27.26 4.15
CA ALA A 89 21.89 26.69 3.91
C ALA A 89 21.86 25.17 4.08
N ASP A 90 23.00 24.49 4.21
CA ASP A 90 23.02 23.06 4.52
C ASP A 90 22.61 22.84 5.98
N ALA A 91 21.70 21.91 6.20
CA ALA A 91 21.30 21.54 7.54
C ALA A 91 22.30 20.51 8.09
N GLY A 92 22.86 20.77 9.27
CA GLY A 92 23.64 19.77 10.01
C GLY A 92 22.80 18.56 10.46
N PRO A 93 23.40 17.59 11.17
CA PRO A 93 22.66 16.48 11.74
C PRO A 93 21.57 16.94 12.73
N THR A 94 20.39 16.34 12.65
CA THR A 94 19.26 16.64 13.54
C THR A 94 18.41 15.40 13.77
N GLN A 95 17.24 15.58 14.37
CA GLN A 95 16.32 14.49 14.69
C GLN A 95 14.92 14.79 14.19
N VAL A 96 14.20 13.73 13.85
CA VAL A 96 12.75 13.77 13.64
C VAL A 96 12.10 12.94 14.73
N ALA A 97 11.37 13.61 15.63
CA ALA A 97 10.58 12.95 16.64
C ALA A 97 9.23 12.51 16.06
N VAL A 98 8.84 11.27 16.35
CA VAL A 98 7.57 10.68 15.93
C VAL A 98 6.62 10.68 17.11
N PHE A 99 5.42 11.23 16.91
CA PHE A 99 4.42 11.39 17.95
C PHE A 99 3.11 10.70 17.59
N ALA A 100 2.53 9.99 18.56
CA ALA A 100 1.15 9.52 18.53
C ALA A 100 0.27 10.47 19.35
N ALA A 101 -0.89 10.85 18.82
CA ALA A 101 -1.87 11.69 19.49
C ALA A 101 -3.29 11.10 19.40
N PRO A 102 -4.18 11.41 20.36
CA PRO A 102 -5.59 11.07 20.23
C PRO A 102 -6.21 11.67 18.96
N GLN A 103 -7.22 11.01 18.39
CA GLN A 103 -7.88 11.48 17.16
C GLN A 103 -8.60 12.82 17.34
N ASN A 104 -9.07 13.12 18.55
CA ASN A 104 -9.70 14.40 18.86
C ASN A 104 -8.67 15.49 18.57
N ASN A 105 -8.99 16.44 17.67
CA ASN A 105 -8.19 17.59 17.19
C ASN A 105 -7.69 18.56 18.28
N ARG A 106 -7.34 18.05 19.46
CA ARG A 106 -6.79 18.75 20.59
C ARG A 106 -5.31 19.05 20.31
N PRO A 107 -4.78 20.13 20.91
CA PRO A 107 -3.36 20.50 20.74
C PRO A 107 -2.42 19.35 21.15
N ASN A 108 -1.18 19.40 20.67
CA ASN A 108 -0.10 18.42 20.91
C ASN A 108 0.21 18.11 22.40
N ARG A 109 -0.48 18.74 23.35
CA ARG A 109 -0.34 18.56 24.81
C ARG A 109 -0.59 17.13 25.30
N ARG A 110 -1.24 16.28 24.51
CA ARG A 110 -1.45 14.85 24.83
C ARG A 110 -0.76 13.91 23.84
N ALA A 111 0.12 14.45 23.00
CA ALA A 111 0.92 13.62 22.13
C ALA A 111 1.98 12.88 22.97
N VAL A 112 2.20 11.62 22.64
CA VAL A 112 3.24 10.78 23.23
C VAL A 112 4.27 10.52 22.15
N GLN A 113 5.54 10.76 22.47
CA GLN A 113 6.64 10.41 21.58
C GLN A 113 6.76 8.89 21.53
N ILE A 114 6.72 8.32 20.33
CA ILE A 114 6.85 6.88 20.10
C ILE A 114 8.22 6.49 19.53
N GLY A 115 8.95 7.45 18.97
CA GLY A 115 10.24 7.18 18.35
C GLY A 115 10.97 8.43 17.90
N VAL A 116 12.21 8.24 17.46
CA VAL A 116 13.07 9.28 16.88
C VAL A 116 13.84 8.70 15.71
N PHE A 117 13.97 9.46 14.63
CA PHE A 117 14.94 9.22 13.58
C PHE A 117 16.13 10.16 13.78
N ASP A 118 17.34 9.61 13.69
CA ASP A 118 18.56 10.41 13.55
C ASP A 118 18.74 10.75 12.07
N ILE A 119 18.76 12.04 11.77
CA ILE A 119 18.85 12.58 10.43
C ILE A 119 20.28 13.09 10.21
N PRO A 120 21.02 12.55 9.24
CA PRO A 120 22.34 13.08 8.88
C PRO A 120 22.21 14.49 8.30
N SER A 121 23.33 15.13 7.96
CA SER A 121 23.28 16.43 7.29
C SER A 121 22.49 16.36 5.97
N ILE A 122 21.60 17.32 5.75
CA ILE A 122 20.82 17.45 4.52
C ILE A 122 21.22 18.73 3.81
N THR A 123 21.84 18.57 2.65
CA THR A 123 22.23 19.68 1.80
C THR A 123 21.03 20.51 1.36
N GLN A 124 21.26 21.79 1.06
CA GLN A 124 20.23 22.68 0.53
C GLN A 124 19.48 22.09 -0.68
N ASN A 125 18.20 22.43 -0.82
CA ASN A 125 17.30 21.97 -1.88
C ASN A 125 17.22 20.44 -2.07
N ASN A 126 17.55 19.65 -1.05
CA ASN A 126 17.58 18.19 -1.12
C ASN A 126 16.45 17.56 -0.29
N VAL A 127 16.09 16.32 -0.65
CA VAL A 127 15.13 15.49 0.07
C VAL A 127 15.73 14.11 0.34
N GLN A 128 15.58 13.62 1.56
CA GLN A 128 15.99 12.28 1.96
C GLN A 128 14.82 11.54 2.61
N GLN A 129 14.70 10.25 2.31
CA GLN A 129 13.65 9.40 2.84
C GLN A 129 14.22 8.42 3.87
N PHE A 130 13.52 8.25 4.97
CA PHE A 130 13.88 7.33 6.06
C PHE A 130 12.68 6.46 6.41
N THR A 131 12.92 5.17 6.65
CA THR A 131 11.90 4.23 7.12
C THR A 131 12.36 3.57 8.41
N GLY A 132 11.46 3.47 9.38
CA GLY A 132 11.73 2.89 10.69
C GLY A 132 10.49 2.30 11.31
N THR A 133 10.70 1.39 12.25
CA THR A 133 9.62 0.70 12.96
C THR A 133 9.75 1.02 14.44
N PHE A 134 8.66 1.49 15.04
CA PHE A 134 8.62 1.89 16.45
C PHE A 134 7.55 1.09 17.18
N GLN A 135 7.84 0.67 18.40
CA GLN A 135 6.86 0.01 19.25
C GLN A 135 5.87 1.04 19.78
N LEU A 136 4.58 0.82 19.55
CA LEU A 136 3.55 1.62 20.21
C LEU A 136 3.54 1.27 21.71
N PRO A 137 3.46 2.26 22.60
CA PRO A 137 3.42 2.00 24.03
C PRO A 137 2.09 1.34 24.43
N SER A 138 2.01 0.86 25.67
CA SER A 138 0.73 0.49 26.27
C SER A 138 -0.24 1.68 26.20
N ARG A 139 -1.51 1.42 25.87
CA ARG A 139 -2.52 2.45 25.60
C ARG A 139 -2.49 3.58 26.64
N PRO A 140 -2.09 4.81 26.27
CA PRO A 140 -2.09 5.91 27.20
C PRO A 140 -3.51 6.43 27.50
N PRO A 141 -3.73 7.09 28.65
CA PRO A 141 -5.05 7.63 29.00
C PRO A 141 -5.60 8.61 27.95
N GLY A 142 -6.85 8.41 27.54
CA GLY A 142 -7.54 9.26 26.57
C GLY A 142 -7.22 8.98 25.10
N PHE A 143 -6.41 7.95 24.82
CA PHE A 143 -6.25 7.39 23.47
C PHE A 143 -7.38 6.39 23.15
N ALA A 144 -7.56 6.13 21.86
CA ALA A 144 -8.57 5.20 21.37
C ALA A 144 -8.32 3.76 21.83
N ASN A 145 -9.42 3.04 22.06
CA ASN A 145 -9.42 1.59 22.18
C ASN A 145 -9.31 0.92 20.80
N GLU A 146 -9.23 -0.40 20.81
CA GLU A 146 -9.46 -1.23 19.62
C GLU A 146 -10.74 -0.78 18.89
N GLY A 147 -10.64 -0.63 17.57
CA GLY A 147 -11.68 -0.12 16.69
C GLY A 147 -11.72 1.41 16.53
N GLY A 148 -10.98 2.17 17.34
CA GLY A 148 -10.83 3.63 17.17
C GLY A 148 -9.51 3.99 16.47
N ALA A 149 -9.31 5.28 16.18
CA ALA A 149 -8.09 5.74 15.51
C ALA A 149 -7.25 6.67 16.40
N ILE A 150 -5.97 6.75 16.07
CA ILE A 150 -5.02 7.75 16.58
C ILE A 150 -4.48 8.56 15.40
N ASN A 151 -3.82 9.67 15.70
CA ASN A 151 -3.10 10.48 14.71
C ASN A 151 -1.61 10.37 14.97
N VAL A 152 -0.83 10.03 13.96
CA VAL A 152 0.64 10.09 14.00
C VAL A 152 1.12 11.32 13.26
N PHE A 153 2.12 12.03 13.80
CA PHE A 153 2.75 13.17 13.14
C PHE A 153 4.23 13.24 13.51
N PHE A 154 4.98 14.01 12.73
CA PHE A 154 6.43 14.11 12.80
C PHE A 154 6.81 15.55 13.11
N GLN A 155 7.87 15.72 13.89
CA GLN A 155 8.46 17.02 14.17
C GLN A 155 9.96 16.95 13.92
N ILE A 156 10.46 17.72 12.96
CA ILE A 156 11.89 17.86 12.72
C ILE A 156 12.51 18.92 13.64
N ASN A 157 13.77 18.70 14.01
CA ASN A 157 14.54 19.59 14.88
C ASN A 157 13.80 19.95 16.18
N PRO A 158 13.31 18.96 16.96
CA PRO A 158 12.51 19.22 18.15
C PRO A 158 13.30 19.99 19.22
N GLY A 159 14.62 19.78 19.29
CA GLY A 159 15.52 20.47 20.20
C GLY A 159 15.92 21.88 19.75
N ARG A 160 15.56 22.29 18.53
CA ARG A 160 15.99 23.57 17.91
C ARG A 160 17.51 23.75 17.93
N ASN A 161 18.23 22.67 17.67
CA ASN A 161 19.69 22.69 17.61
C ASN A 161 20.22 23.27 16.30
N ILE A 162 19.41 23.24 15.24
CA ILE A 162 19.66 23.95 13.98
C ILE A 162 18.87 25.25 13.97
N LEU A 163 19.52 26.35 13.57
CA LEU A 163 18.84 27.62 13.33
C LEU A 163 18.21 27.62 11.95
N GLU A 164 16.89 27.77 11.88
CA GLU A 164 16.13 27.69 10.64
C GLU A 164 15.46 29.02 10.28
N SER A 165 15.13 29.22 9.01
CA SER A 165 14.38 30.39 8.55
C SER A 165 12.92 30.38 9.01
N ASP A 166 12.31 29.19 9.09
CA ASP A 166 10.96 28.98 9.57
C ASP A 166 10.94 27.72 10.44
N TYR A 167 10.27 27.78 11.59
CA TYR A 167 10.05 26.61 12.46
C TYR A 167 8.60 26.11 12.39
N THR A 168 7.73 26.82 11.67
CA THR A 168 6.29 26.52 11.62
C THR A 168 5.96 25.38 10.64
N ASN A 169 6.86 25.12 9.70
CA ASN A 169 6.85 24.02 8.73
C ASN A 169 7.56 22.75 9.24
N ASN A 170 8.16 22.78 10.44
CA ASN A 170 8.83 21.62 11.05
C ASN A 170 7.87 20.51 11.51
N ILE A 171 6.56 20.74 11.46
CA ILE A 171 5.54 19.78 11.92
C ILE A 171 4.76 19.28 10.72
N SER A 172 4.72 17.95 10.56
CA SER A 172 3.99 17.32 9.48
C SER A 172 2.47 17.41 9.65
N ARG A 173 1.75 17.09 8.58
CA ARG A 173 0.32 16.74 8.70
C ARG A 173 0.16 15.46 9.53
N ARG A 174 -1.02 15.31 10.13
CA ARG A 174 -1.41 14.12 10.89
C ARG A 174 -1.85 13.01 9.95
N SER A 175 -1.35 11.81 10.20
CA SER A 175 -1.70 10.57 9.52
C SER A 175 -2.56 9.71 10.45
N PRO A 176 -3.82 9.42 10.10
CA PRO A 176 -4.67 8.61 10.95
C PRO A 176 -4.27 7.13 10.87
N VAL A 177 -4.22 6.47 12.02
CA VAL A 177 -3.91 5.03 12.17
C VAL A 177 -5.05 4.38 12.94
N LEU A 178 -5.63 3.33 12.38
CA LEU A 178 -6.64 2.53 13.05
C LEU A 178 -5.97 1.64 14.10
N ILE A 179 -6.48 1.65 15.33
CA ILE A 179 -6.07 0.70 16.36
C ILE A 179 -6.98 -0.53 16.26
N ALA A 180 -6.39 -1.70 16.07
CA ALA A 180 -7.08 -2.99 16.06
C ALA A 180 -6.57 -3.89 17.18
N ALA A 181 -7.29 -4.98 17.44
CA ALA A 181 -6.76 -6.06 18.28
C ALA A 181 -5.53 -6.69 17.59
N PRO A 182 -4.51 -7.16 18.35
CA PRO A 182 -3.28 -7.74 17.80
C PRO A 182 -3.54 -9.15 17.24
N LEU A 183 -4.26 -9.22 16.11
CA LEU A 183 -4.60 -10.46 15.41
C LEU A 183 -4.39 -10.28 13.90
N PRO A 184 -3.95 -11.33 13.19
CA PRO A 184 -3.86 -11.33 11.75
C PRO A 184 -5.25 -11.30 11.12
N LYS A 185 -5.30 -10.98 9.83
CA LYS A 185 -6.52 -11.06 9.03
C LYS A 185 -6.17 -11.39 7.61
N LEU A 186 -6.36 -12.64 7.25
CA LEU A 186 -5.83 -13.21 6.03
C LEU A 186 -6.92 -13.24 4.96
N ALA A 187 -6.54 -12.94 3.72
CA ALA A 187 -7.42 -13.13 2.57
C ALA A 187 -6.59 -13.37 1.31
N ALA A 188 -7.12 -14.20 0.41
CA ALA A 188 -6.57 -14.31 -0.93
C ALA A 188 -6.88 -13.03 -1.72
N VAL A 189 -5.86 -12.44 -2.33
CA VAL A 189 -5.95 -11.17 -3.09
C VAL A 189 -5.59 -11.34 -4.56
N GLY A 190 -4.91 -12.43 -4.92
CA GLY A 190 -4.54 -12.74 -6.30
C GLY A 190 -4.58 -14.23 -6.56
N PHE A 191 -5.03 -14.61 -7.75
CA PHE A 191 -5.05 -15.99 -8.22
C PHE A 191 -4.94 -15.97 -9.74
N ALA A 192 -3.74 -16.27 -10.25
CA ALA A 192 -3.50 -16.29 -11.69
C ALA A 192 -3.73 -17.70 -12.24
N LEU A 193 -4.56 -17.77 -13.27
CA LEU A 193 -4.95 -18.98 -13.97
C LEU A 193 -5.07 -18.71 -15.47
N PRO A 194 -4.96 -19.75 -16.31
CA PRO A 194 -5.38 -19.66 -17.70
C PRO A 194 -6.81 -19.11 -17.84
N PRO A 195 -7.11 -18.32 -18.89
CA PRO A 195 -8.41 -17.69 -19.07
C PRO A 195 -9.54 -18.71 -19.32
N THR A 196 -9.20 -19.88 -19.85
CA THR A 196 -10.11 -20.99 -20.09
C THR A 196 -9.58 -22.23 -19.38
N LEU A 197 -10.45 -22.88 -18.61
CA LEU A 197 -10.13 -24.10 -17.88
C LEU A 197 -11.16 -25.19 -18.21
N GLN A 198 -10.67 -26.39 -18.45
CA GLN A 198 -11.46 -27.59 -18.66
C GLN A 198 -11.19 -28.62 -17.53
N PRO A 199 -12.17 -29.49 -17.24
CA PRO A 199 -11.95 -30.63 -16.35
C PRO A 199 -10.76 -31.48 -16.85
N GLY A 200 -9.87 -31.87 -15.94
CA GLY A 200 -8.65 -32.62 -16.27
C GLY A 200 -7.45 -31.77 -16.71
N ASP A 201 -7.59 -30.44 -16.86
CA ASP A 201 -6.45 -29.56 -17.17
C ASP A 201 -5.39 -29.62 -16.07
N THR A 202 -4.12 -29.52 -16.43
CA THR A 202 -3.05 -29.37 -15.43
C THR A 202 -2.60 -27.93 -15.37
N ILE A 203 -2.71 -27.32 -14.19
CA ILE A 203 -2.42 -25.91 -13.95
C ILE A 203 -1.27 -25.76 -12.97
N GLN A 204 -0.53 -24.65 -13.07
CA GLN A 204 0.41 -24.22 -12.03
C GLN A 204 -0.15 -22.95 -11.38
N PRO A 205 -0.74 -23.04 -10.17
CA PRO A 205 -1.42 -21.90 -9.57
C PRO A 205 -0.40 -20.90 -9.00
N ASN A 206 -0.62 -19.62 -9.26
CA ASN A 206 0.07 -18.52 -8.58
C ASN A 206 -0.96 -17.79 -7.71
N ILE A 207 -0.83 -17.93 -6.38
CA ILE A 207 -1.79 -17.44 -5.39
C ILE A 207 -1.12 -16.37 -4.54
N GLN A 208 -1.80 -15.25 -4.33
CA GLN A 208 -1.36 -14.20 -3.41
C GLN A 208 -2.29 -14.12 -2.21
N VAL A 209 -1.73 -14.15 -1.02
CA VAL A 209 -2.45 -14.04 0.25
C VAL A 209 -1.92 -12.82 1.01
N ALA A 210 -2.83 -11.94 1.41
CA ALA A 210 -2.51 -10.73 2.16
C ALA A 210 -2.96 -10.83 3.61
N ASN A 211 -2.19 -10.21 4.50
CA ASN A 211 -2.55 -9.99 5.89
C ASN A 211 -2.93 -8.53 6.12
N PHE A 212 -4.19 -8.31 6.47
CA PHE A 212 -4.79 -7.01 6.80
C PHE A 212 -4.90 -6.77 8.32
N GLY A 213 -4.42 -7.72 9.13
CA GLY A 213 -4.35 -7.61 10.57
C GLY A 213 -3.09 -6.88 11.01
N SER A 214 -3.05 -6.45 12.26
CA SER A 214 -1.95 -5.64 12.81
C SER A 214 -0.78 -6.46 13.36
N VAL A 215 -0.77 -7.77 13.15
CA VAL A 215 0.33 -8.65 13.55
C VAL A 215 0.56 -9.72 12.50
N ASP A 216 1.78 -10.22 12.48
CA ASP A 216 2.24 -11.35 11.68
C ASP A 216 1.44 -12.63 11.92
N SER A 217 1.22 -13.41 10.86
CA SER A 217 0.52 -14.69 10.97
C SER A 217 1.31 -15.72 11.79
N SER A 218 2.64 -15.66 11.73
CA SER A 218 3.55 -16.59 12.44
C SER A 218 3.36 -16.58 13.97
N THR A 219 2.78 -15.51 14.53
CA THR A 219 2.41 -15.45 15.97
C THR A 219 1.44 -16.54 16.41
N GLN A 220 0.74 -17.18 15.46
CA GLN A 220 -0.20 -18.28 15.70
C GLN A 220 0.16 -19.58 14.96
N GLY A 221 1.26 -19.58 14.19
CA GLY A 221 1.71 -20.71 13.39
C GLY A 221 1.59 -20.49 11.87
N PRO A 222 1.94 -21.51 11.07
CA PRO A 222 1.91 -21.42 9.61
C PRO A 222 0.47 -21.35 9.10
N VAL A 223 0.27 -20.61 8.02
CA VAL A 223 -1.01 -20.46 7.34
C VAL A 223 -1.16 -21.55 6.29
N THR A 224 -2.26 -22.31 6.36
CA THR A 224 -2.61 -23.26 5.31
C THR A 224 -3.47 -22.59 4.24
N VAL A 225 -3.20 -22.87 2.97
CA VAL A 225 -3.96 -22.34 1.83
C VAL A 225 -4.36 -23.50 0.95
N ALA A 226 -5.68 -23.69 0.77
CA ALA A 226 -6.21 -24.76 -0.06
C ALA A 226 -6.66 -24.21 -1.41
N LEU A 227 -6.21 -24.88 -2.48
CA LEU A 227 -6.85 -24.82 -3.79
C LEU A 227 -8.01 -25.82 -3.77
N VAL A 228 -9.22 -25.34 -4.05
CA VAL A 228 -10.45 -26.11 -3.88
C VAL A 228 -11.23 -26.14 -5.18
N ALA A 229 -11.73 -27.32 -5.56
CA ALA A 229 -12.80 -27.47 -6.53
C ALA A 229 -14.13 -27.56 -5.80
N SER A 230 -15.18 -26.91 -6.28
CA SER A 230 -16.53 -27.00 -5.72
C SER A 230 -17.58 -26.99 -6.81
N VAL A 231 -18.66 -27.76 -6.61
CA VAL A 231 -19.82 -27.76 -7.52
C VAL A 231 -20.62 -26.45 -7.46
N ASP A 232 -20.41 -25.65 -6.41
CA ASP A 232 -21.02 -24.35 -6.22
C ASP A 232 -19.97 -23.25 -5.96
N ARG A 233 -20.43 -22.02 -5.73
CA ARG A 233 -19.54 -20.88 -5.42
C ARG A 233 -19.19 -20.77 -3.93
N THR A 234 -19.34 -21.86 -3.17
CA THR A 234 -19.07 -21.88 -1.73
C THR A 234 -18.08 -22.98 -1.37
N PHE A 235 -17.54 -22.90 -0.16
CA PHE A 235 -16.72 -23.98 0.40
C PHE A 235 -17.59 -24.77 1.38
N GLY A 236 -17.90 -26.02 1.07
CA GLY A 236 -18.85 -26.83 1.82
C GLY A 236 -19.03 -28.24 1.26
N PRO A 237 -20.19 -28.88 1.51
CA PRO A 237 -20.50 -30.19 0.94
C PRO A 237 -20.45 -30.16 -0.60
N GLY A 238 -19.68 -31.07 -1.21
CA GLY A 238 -19.44 -31.07 -2.66
C GLY A 238 -18.21 -30.27 -3.09
N SER A 239 -17.43 -29.74 -2.15
CA SER A 239 -16.09 -29.24 -2.39
C SER A 239 -15.02 -30.33 -2.15
N SER A 240 -13.95 -30.31 -2.94
CA SER A 240 -12.75 -31.14 -2.75
C SER A 240 -11.49 -30.27 -2.78
N VAL A 241 -10.56 -30.56 -1.88
CA VAL A 241 -9.24 -29.91 -1.88
C VAL A 241 -8.38 -30.54 -2.98
N ILE A 242 -7.97 -29.74 -3.95
CA ILE A 242 -7.11 -30.13 -5.07
C ILE A 242 -5.64 -30.13 -4.63
N ALA A 243 -5.23 -29.09 -3.90
CA ALA A 243 -3.88 -28.95 -3.35
C ALA A 243 -3.89 -28.11 -2.07
N LEU A 244 -2.89 -28.34 -1.22
CA LEU A 244 -2.68 -27.61 0.02
C LEU A 244 -1.26 -27.04 0.02
N TYR A 245 -1.15 -25.76 0.39
CA TYR A 245 0.10 -25.02 0.50
C TYR A 245 0.24 -24.47 1.92
N THR A 246 1.47 -24.29 2.36
CA THR A 246 1.80 -23.72 3.67
C THR A 246 2.63 -22.46 3.50
N LEU A 247 2.27 -21.42 4.24
CA LEU A 247 3.02 -20.17 4.32
C LEU A 247 3.48 -19.98 5.77
N ASP A 248 4.79 -19.85 5.98
CA ASP A 248 5.36 -19.74 7.33
C ASP A 248 4.98 -18.44 8.02
N ASN A 249 5.02 -17.32 7.28
CA ASN A 249 4.65 -16.01 7.78
C ASN A 249 4.08 -15.12 6.68
N ILE A 250 3.13 -14.27 7.06
CA ILE A 250 2.63 -13.14 6.28
C ILE A 250 2.62 -11.93 7.22
N SER A 251 3.48 -10.96 6.94
CA SER A 251 3.69 -9.80 7.82
C SER A 251 2.39 -9.02 8.04
N GLY A 252 2.21 -8.44 9.22
CA GLY A 252 1.05 -7.59 9.50
C GLY A 252 1.01 -6.33 8.63
N ILE A 253 -0.17 -5.69 8.54
CA ILE A 253 -0.33 -4.44 7.79
C ILE A 253 0.37 -3.26 8.50
N ASP A 254 0.71 -3.42 9.78
CA ASP A 254 1.50 -2.49 10.60
C ASP A 254 2.94 -2.31 10.08
N THR A 255 3.40 -3.21 9.19
CA THR A 255 4.70 -3.11 8.51
C THR A 255 4.65 -2.44 7.13
N VAL A 256 3.47 -2.02 6.66
CA VAL A 256 3.28 -1.45 5.31
C VAL A 256 2.90 0.03 5.41
N PRO A 257 3.88 0.95 5.43
CA PRO A 257 3.58 2.37 5.37
C PRO A 257 2.98 2.72 3.99
N SER A 258 1.85 3.44 3.97
CA SER A 258 1.21 3.85 2.70
C SER A 258 0.89 5.34 2.63
N ARG A 259 1.27 6.00 1.52
CA ARG A 259 0.92 7.40 1.20
C ARG A 259 -0.57 7.58 0.91
N ASN A 260 -1.20 6.58 0.30
CA ASN A 260 -2.62 6.57 0.01
C ASN A 260 -3.29 5.52 0.91
N GLN A 261 -4.24 5.94 1.74
CA GLN A 261 -5.06 5.01 2.54
C GLN A 261 -6.09 4.28 1.65
N ALA A 262 -5.64 3.73 0.53
CA ALA A 262 -6.42 2.89 -0.35
C ALA A 262 -6.14 1.44 0.06
N PHE A 263 -7.10 0.85 0.77
CA PHE A 263 -7.11 -0.59 1.02
C PHE A 263 -7.13 -1.31 -0.34
N GLY A 264 -6.07 -2.05 -0.67
CA GLY A 264 -6.05 -2.96 -1.82
C GLY A 264 -5.64 -2.37 -3.18
N GLN A 265 -4.84 -1.30 -3.24
CA GLN A 265 -4.20 -0.92 -4.51
C GLN A 265 -2.91 -1.70 -4.76
N SER A 266 -2.92 -2.50 -5.83
CA SER A 266 -1.77 -3.19 -6.42
C SER A 266 -0.80 -2.17 -7.02
N THR A 267 0.20 -1.75 -6.25
CA THR A 267 1.41 -1.12 -6.81
C THR A 267 2.40 -2.22 -7.20
N ILE A 268 3.26 -1.91 -8.17
CA ILE A 268 4.16 -2.85 -8.89
C ILE A 268 5.15 -3.59 -7.96
N ASN A 269 5.31 -3.13 -6.71
CA ASN A 269 6.00 -3.87 -5.66
C ASN A 269 4.97 -4.54 -4.75
N THR A 270 4.95 -5.87 -4.73
CA THR A 270 4.11 -6.61 -3.79
C THR A 270 4.54 -6.24 -2.36
N PRO A 271 3.65 -5.66 -1.53
CA PRO A 271 4.05 -5.23 -0.19
C PRO A 271 4.39 -6.44 0.70
N ASN A 272 5.17 -6.23 1.76
CA ASN A 272 5.62 -7.29 2.67
C ASN A 272 4.49 -7.99 3.45
N ASN A 273 3.28 -7.42 3.48
CA ASN A 273 2.08 -8.06 4.02
C ASN A 273 1.37 -8.99 3.03
N VAL A 274 1.96 -9.24 1.85
CA VAL A 274 1.45 -10.16 0.84
C VAL A 274 2.48 -11.26 0.59
N ALA A 275 2.07 -12.51 0.78
CA ALA A 275 2.85 -13.68 0.44
C ALA A 275 2.36 -14.26 -0.89
N THR A 276 3.31 -14.67 -1.74
CA THR A 276 3.01 -15.32 -3.03
C THR A 276 3.37 -16.79 -2.95
N ILE A 277 2.44 -17.65 -3.35
CA ILE A 277 2.62 -19.09 -3.50
C ILE A 277 2.74 -19.36 -5.00
N ILE A 278 3.90 -19.88 -5.41
CA ILE A 278 4.06 -20.52 -6.71
C ILE A 278 3.85 -22.01 -6.48
N GLY A 279 2.64 -22.49 -6.74
CA GLY A 279 2.29 -23.88 -6.50
C GLY A 279 2.98 -24.82 -7.48
N ASN A 280 3.09 -26.09 -7.10
CA ASN A 280 3.42 -27.17 -8.03
C ASN A 280 2.29 -27.33 -9.06
N ALA A 281 2.59 -27.95 -10.20
CA ALA A 281 1.58 -28.32 -11.18
C ALA A 281 0.54 -29.28 -10.55
N VAL A 282 -0.74 -29.01 -10.78
CA VAL A 282 -1.85 -29.84 -10.27
C VAL A 282 -2.87 -30.07 -11.36
N THR A 283 -3.32 -31.32 -11.48
CA THR A 283 -4.38 -31.72 -12.40
C THR A 283 -5.75 -31.49 -11.75
N LEU A 284 -6.61 -30.75 -12.45
CA LEU A 284 -7.95 -30.47 -12.01
C LEU A 284 -8.85 -31.72 -12.12
N PRO A 285 -9.89 -31.86 -11.28
CA PRO A 285 -10.82 -32.98 -11.36
C PRO A 285 -11.46 -33.11 -12.75
N ASP A 286 -11.60 -34.33 -13.26
CA ASP A 286 -12.27 -34.60 -14.54
C ASP A 286 -13.81 -34.59 -14.42
N ARG A 287 -14.33 -34.64 -13.19
CA ARG A 287 -15.76 -34.63 -12.87
C ARG A 287 -16.08 -33.76 -11.64
N PRO A 288 -17.27 -33.12 -11.60
CA PRO A 288 -18.27 -33.07 -12.67
C PRO A 288 -17.80 -32.23 -13.87
N ARG A 289 -18.54 -32.25 -15.00
CA ARG A 289 -18.15 -31.51 -16.21
C ARG A 289 -18.14 -29.98 -16.04
N ASN A 290 -18.82 -29.47 -15.02
CA ASN A 290 -18.89 -28.05 -14.69
C ASN A 290 -18.71 -27.90 -13.19
N TYR A 291 -17.71 -27.15 -12.77
CA TYR A 291 -17.47 -26.81 -11.37
C TYR A 291 -16.74 -25.48 -11.29
N TYR A 292 -16.45 -25.06 -10.07
CA TYR A 292 -15.69 -23.88 -9.75
C TYR A 292 -14.39 -24.27 -9.08
N ILE A 293 -13.34 -23.52 -9.33
CA ILE A 293 -12.13 -23.56 -8.51
C ILE A 293 -11.94 -22.23 -7.81
N GLY A 294 -11.35 -22.26 -6.63
CA GLY A 294 -11.03 -21.07 -5.88
C GLY A 294 -10.07 -21.37 -4.75
N VAL A 295 -9.75 -20.33 -4.00
CA VAL A 295 -8.79 -20.39 -2.89
C VAL A 295 -9.53 -20.25 -1.58
N VAL A 296 -9.19 -21.11 -0.62
CA VAL A 296 -9.61 -21.01 0.78
C VAL A 296 -8.36 -20.81 1.63
N VAL A 297 -8.34 -19.71 2.38
CA VAL A 297 -7.25 -19.42 3.33
C VAL A 297 -7.65 -19.96 4.70
N ASP A 298 -6.74 -20.68 5.34
CA ASP A 298 -6.94 -21.34 6.64
C ASP A 298 -8.24 -22.18 6.70
N PRO A 299 -8.39 -23.21 5.84
CA PRO A 299 -9.60 -24.04 5.78
C PRO A 299 -9.91 -24.75 7.10
N SER A 300 -8.90 -25.03 7.92
CA SER A 300 -9.05 -25.63 9.26
C SER A 300 -9.41 -24.61 10.35
N ASN A 301 -9.43 -23.31 10.03
CA ASN A 301 -9.65 -22.23 10.98
C ASN A 301 -8.70 -22.31 12.20
N SER A 302 -7.44 -22.62 11.92
CA SER A 302 -6.35 -22.76 12.90
C SER A 302 -5.80 -21.42 13.35
N ILE A 303 -5.92 -20.38 12.52
CA ILE A 303 -5.50 -19.02 12.80
C ILE A 303 -6.71 -18.21 13.27
N LYS A 304 -6.64 -17.68 14.48
CA LYS A 304 -7.62 -16.72 15.01
C LYS A 304 -7.45 -15.38 14.29
N GLN A 305 -8.43 -15.03 13.47
CA GLN A 305 -8.41 -13.82 12.66
C GLN A 305 -9.33 -12.72 13.19
N LEU A 306 -9.10 -11.47 12.79
CA LEU A 306 -10.02 -10.36 13.05
C LEU A 306 -11.36 -10.58 12.34
N GLY A 307 -12.39 -10.94 13.11
CA GLY A 307 -13.74 -11.23 12.58
C GLY A 307 -14.50 -10.02 12.02
N LYS A 308 -14.08 -8.79 12.35
CA LYS A 308 -14.62 -7.53 11.83
C LYS A 308 -13.54 -6.45 11.78
N ILE A 309 -13.45 -5.72 10.67
CA ILE A 309 -12.83 -4.37 10.65
C ILE A 309 -13.97 -3.39 10.38
N GLY A 310 -14.29 -2.53 11.35
CA GLY A 310 -15.46 -1.65 11.24
C GLY A 310 -16.78 -2.44 11.08
N ARG A 311 -17.59 -2.10 10.06
CA ARG A 311 -18.91 -2.70 9.82
C ARG A 311 -18.89 -3.99 8.96
N HIS A 312 -17.74 -4.36 8.38
CA HIS A 312 -17.66 -5.51 7.46
C HIS A 312 -17.20 -6.78 8.19
N LYS A 313 -18.03 -7.83 8.15
CA LYS A 313 -17.63 -9.20 8.49
C LYS A 313 -16.75 -9.73 7.37
N VAL A 314 -15.51 -10.11 7.66
CA VAL A 314 -14.70 -10.85 6.70
C VAL A 314 -14.93 -12.32 6.94
N ARG A 315 -15.48 -12.99 5.92
CA ARG A 315 -15.61 -14.45 5.91
C ARG A 315 -14.23 -14.99 5.56
N THR A 316 -13.47 -15.40 6.56
CA THR A 316 -12.07 -15.84 6.40
C THR A 316 -11.97 -17.25 5.82
N SER A 317 -13.02 -18.07 5.92
CA SER A 317 -13.07 -19.45 5.46
C SER A 317 -13.93 -19.68 4.19
N GLY A 318 -14.28 -18.60 3.47
CA GLY A 318 -15.08 -18.70 2.25
C GLY A 318 -14.23 -19.01 1.02
N LEU A 319 -14.80 -19.74 0.05
CA LEU A 319 -14.21 -19.85 -1.27
C LEU A 319 -14.08 -18.46 -1.90
N SER A 320 -12.86 -18.10 -2.30
CA SER A 320 -12.52 -16.79 -2.84
C SER A 320 -11.83 -16.92 -4.19
N LEU A 321 -11.77 -15.83 -4.96
CA LEU A 321 -11.15 -15.78 -6.29
C LEU A 321 -11.66 -16.93 -7.19
N ILE A 322 -12.96 -16.95 -7.42
CA ILE A 322 -13.66 -18.10 -8.01
C ILE A 322 -13.57 -18.06 -9.53
N HIS A 323 -13.08 -19.16 -10.14
CA HIS A 323 -13.07 -19.38 -11.57
C HIS A 323 -13.96 -20.56 -11.94
N LYS A 324 -14.65 -20.46 -13.08
CA LYS A 324 -15.45 -21.56 -13.61
C LYS A 324 -14.55 -22.49 -14.44
N VAL A 325 -14.72 -23.79 -14.25
CA VAL A 325 -14.11 -24.85 -15.06
C VAL A 325 -15.20 -25.55 -15.85
N GLY A 326 -14.99 -25.66 -17.17
CA GLY A 326 -15.89 -26.31 -18.10
C GLY A 326 -17.10 -25.48 -18.58
N PRO A 327 -17.92 -26.06 -19.48
CA PRO A 327 -17.90 -27.46 -19.89
C PRO A 327 -16.70 -27.79 -20.80
N PRO A 328 -16.31 -29.09 -20.91
CA PRO A 328 -15.29 -29.50 -21.87
C PRO A 328 -15.65 -29.02 -23.27
N ILE A 329 -14.67 -28.47 -23.98
CA ILE A 329 -14.84 -28.04 -25.37
C ILE A 329 -14.69 -29.29 -26.24
N GLY A 330 -15.74 -29.62 -26.99
CA GLY A 330 -15.74 -30.81 -27.85
C GLY A 330 -14.58 -30.81 -28.83
N GLY A 331 -13.81 -31.90 -28.84
CA GLY A 331 -12.66 -32.06 -29.75
C GLY A 331 -11.35 -31.44 -29.28
N LEU A 332 -11.31 -30.76 -28.12
CA LEU A 332 -10.06 -30.31 -27.52
C LEU A 332 -9.64 -31.26 -26.39
N PRO A 333 -8.38 -31.72 -26.36
CA PRO A 333 -7.85 -32.39 -25.18
C PRO A 333 -7.78 -31.42 -24.00
N PRO A 334 -7.73 -31.92 -22.75
CA PRO A 334 -7.39 -31.09 -21.59
C PRO A 334 -6.07 -30.35 -21.85
N ALA A 335 -6.02 -29.09 -21.49
CA ALA A 335 -4.81 -28.28 -21.62
C ALA A 335 -3.75 -28.80 -20.62
N GLY A 336 -2.57 -29.14 -21.15
CA GLY A 336 -1.38 -29.42 -20.35
C GLY A 336 -0.80 -28.14 -19.75
N VAL A 337 0.08 -28.30 -18.77
CA VAL A 337 0.78 -27.18 -18.11
C VAL A 337 1.45 -26.32 -19.17
N VAL A 338 1.10 -25.04 -19.24
CA VAL A 338 1.94 -24.04 -19.92
C VAL A 338 3.10 -23.77 -18.97
N VAL A 339 4.15 -24.60 -19.08
CA VAL A 339 5.42 -24.33 -18.41
C VAL A 339 6.00 -23.05 -19.02
N ALA A 340 6.58 -22.16 -18.22
CA ALA A 340 7.37 -21.06 -18.77
C ALA A 340 8.48 -21.67 -19.66
N GLY A 341 8.58 -21.24 -20.91
CA GLY A 341 9.29 -21.99 -21.94
C GLY A 341 10.81 -22.09 -21.73
N ASP A 342 11.29 -23.19 -21.15
CA ASP A 342 12.72 -23.56 -21.14
C ASP A 342 12.99 -25.06 -21.34
N GLY A 343 11.97 -25.91 -21.40
CA GLY A 343 12.10 -27.33 -21.76
C GLY A 343 12.13 -27.59 -23.28
N THR A 344 13.02 -28.47 -23.72
CA THR A 344 13.13 -28.97 -25.11
C THR A 344 11.88 -29.70 -25.64
N ASP A 345 10.91 -29.99 -24.76
CA ASP A 345 9.66 -30.68 -25.07
C ASP A 345 8.45 -29.74 -25.19
N ASN A 346 8.66 -28.42 -25.18
CA ASN A 346 7.62 -27.43 -25.48
C ASN A 346 7.33 -27.41 -26.98
N GLN A 347 6.50 -28.34 -27.46
CA GLN A 347 5.87 -28.25 -28.79
C GLN A 347 4.69 -27.27 -28.70
N PRO A 348 4.77 -26.06 -29.27
CA PRO A 348 3.62 -25.17 -29.33
C PRO A 348 2.52 -25.81 -30.19
N PHE A 349 1.27 -25.65 -29.76
CA PHE A 349 0.11 -26.01 -30.55
C PHE A 349 0.07 -25.17 -31.85
N PRO A 350 -0.36 -25.73 -33.00
CA PRO A 350 -0.82 -27.09 -33.23
C PRO A 350 0.32 -28.09 -33.50
N PHE A 351 0.12 -29.36 -33.11
CA PHE A 351 1.07 -30.47 -33.29
C PHE A 351 1.75 -30.47 -34.68
N PRO A 352 3.05 -30.83 -34.78
CA PRO A 352 3.64 -31.10 -36.08
C PRO A 352 2.86 -32.25 -36.73
N LEU A 353 2.33 -31.98 -37.91
CA LEU A 353 1.73 -32.99 -38.78
C LEU A 353 2.72 -34.14 -38.92
N THR A 354 2.27 -35.38 -38.72
CA THR A 354 3.06 -36.57 -39.03
C THR A 354 3.62 -36.43 -40.45
N PRO A 355 4.91 -36.76 -40.69
CA PRO A 355 5.48 -36.75 -42.04
C PRO A 355 4.60 -37.57 -42.97
N GLY A 356 3.95 -36.91 -43.94
CA GLY A 356 3.00 -37.53 -44.86
C GLY A 356 1.55 -37.02 -44.79
N THR A 357 1.21 -36.13 -43.85
CA THR A 357 -0.14 -35.52 -43.83
C THR A 357 -0.28 -34.50 -44.97
N ARG A 358 -1.04 -34.84 -46.02
CA ARG A 358 -1.38 -33.89 -47.09
C ARG A 358 -2.44 -32.92 -46.57
N VAL A 359 -2.04 -31.68 -46.31
CA VAL A 359 -2.99 -30.57 -46.11
C VAL A 359 -3.69 -30.34 -47.44
N GLY A 360 -5.01 -30.50 -47.48
CA GLY A 360 -5.80 -30.22 -48.68
C GLY A 360 -5.58 -28.77 -49.14
N ASN A 361 -5.34 -28.58 -50.43
CA ASN A 361 -5.17 -27.25 -51.00
C ASN A 361 -6.35 -26.36 -50.59
N PRO A 362 -6.09 -25.14 -50.06
CA PRO A 362 -7.17 -24.17 -49.87
C PRO A 362 -7.82 -23.90 -51.24
N ILE A 363 -9.13 -24.12 -51.31
CA ILE A 363 -9.94 -23.74 -52.47
C ILE A 363 -9.99 -22.21 -52.46
N PHE A 364 -9.04 -21.57 -53.14
CA PHE A 364 -9.18 -20.18 -53.52
C PHE A 364 -10.22 -20.11 -54.64
N VAL A 365 -11.47 -19.83 -54.27
CA VAL A 365 -12.49 -19.44 -55.23
C VAL A 365 -12.08 -18.06 -55.74
N ASN A 366 -11.85 -17.93 -57.05
CA ASN A 366 -11.45 -16.70 -57.72
C ASN A 366 -12.29 -15.50 -57.26
N PRO A 367 -11.70 -14.31 -57.01
CA PRO A 367 -12.48 -13.11 -56.78
C PRO A 367 -13.29 -12.74 -58.04
N PRO A 368 -14.53 -12.24 -57.91
CA PRO A 368 -15.34 -11.84 -59.06
C PRO A 368 -14.72 -10.64 -59.77
N ASN A 369 -14.53 -10.76 -61.09
CA ASN A 369 -14.15 -9.65 -61.97
C ASN A 369 -15.24 -8.58 -61.91
N LEU A 370 -14.89 -7.39 -61.40
CA LEU A 370 -15.65 -6.17 -61.63
C LEU A 370 -15.09 -5.52 -62.89
N PHE A 371 -15.98 -5.30 -63.86
CA PHE A 371 -15.76 -4.41 -65.00
C PHE A 371 -15.55 -2.97 -64.55
#